data_AF-A0A091C571-F1
#
_entry.id   AF-A0A091C571-F1
#
_cell.length_a   1.000
_cell.length_b   1.000
_cell.length_c   1.000
_cell.angle_alpha   90.00
_cell.angle_beta   90.00
_cell.angle_gamma   90.00
#
_symmetry.space_group_name_H-M   'P 1'
#
loop_
_entity.id
_entity.type
_entity.pdbx_description
1 polymer ?
#
loop_
_entity_poly.entity_id
_entity_poly.type
_entity_poly.pdbx_seq_one_letter_code
_entity_poly.pdbx_strand_id
1 'polypeptide(L)'
;MIFILATTEPHKIPATIISRTQRFDFKRIATSDIVEHLAYVLEKSNIEYSKEALNVIAQAAEGGMRDGLSILDQAISFSNGTITLENALEVTGSLTYDMMDRFIVACKQEEPATCLQLLDEMLTSGKEPRRLLENLLVYCRDLLIYQKAPQLLAEKAQHLTETFKQSAKEISAEQIYAFIDVLNEAQNEIRFSTNPRIYLEVAVVKLAGKGLSEETVTANQTVADSQEVTQLKEQITELQKEVTQLKEQIGQPQTQTQPAQNKEKKQQIRIIVYRKNVYFKF
;
A
#
# COMPACT_ATOMS: atom_id res chain seq x y z
N MET A 1 -9.17 -42.95 -25.69
CA MET A 1 -8.84 -41.56 -26.10
C MET A 1 -8.93 -40.70 -24.85
N ILE A 2 -7.88 -39.93 -24.54
CA ILE A 2 -7.82 -39.03 -23.38
C ILE A 2 -7.86 -37.60 -23.90
N PHE A 3 -8.72 -36.76 -23.33
CA PHE A 3 -8.79 -35.33 -23.63
C PHE A 3 -8.21 -34.53 -22.47
N ILE A 4 -7.39 -33.53 -22.78
CA ILE A 4 -6.81 -32.61 -21.82
C ILE A 4 -7.26 -31.20 -22.21
N LEU A 5 -7.92 -30.51 -21.27
CA LEU A 5 -8.35 -29.13 -21.42
C LEU A 5 -7.58 -28.27 -20.41
N ALA A 6 -6.99 -27.17 -20.87
CA ALA A 6 -6.30 -26.18 -20.02
C ALA A 6 -6.94 -24.81 -20.21
N THR A 7 -7.23 -24.10 -19.11
CA THR A 7 -7.79 -22.74 -19.12
C THR A 7 -7.28 -21.95 -17.91
N THR A 8 -7.05 -20.66 -18.10
CA THR A 8 -6.78 -19.70 -17.01
C THR A 8 -8.08 -19.10 -16.45
N GLU A 9 -9.22 -19.35 -17.10
CA GLU A 9 -10.53 -18.78 -16.76
C GLU A 9 -11.58 -19.90 -16.61
N PRO A 10 -11.54 -20.70 -15.52
CA PRO A 10 -12.42 -21.87 -15.36
C PRO A 10 -13.91 -21.52 -15.31
N HIS A 11 -14.23 -20.29 -14.90
CA HIS A 11 -15.60 -19.78 -14.84
C HIS A 11 -16.24 -19.56 -16.23
N LYS A 12 -15.44 -19.45 -17.29
CA LYS A 12 -15.92 -19.36 -18.68
C LYS A 12 -16.25 -20.73 -19.29
N ILE A 13 -15.88 -21.82 -18.63
CA ILE A 13 -16.14 -23.17 -19.13
C ILE A 13 -17.57 -23.60 -18.76
N PRO A 14 -18.38 -24.07 -19.73
CA PRO A 14 -19.71 -24.56 -19.45
C PRO A 14 -19.73 -25.68 -18.39
N ALA A 15 -20.68 -25.61 -17.46
CA ALA A 15 -20.84 -26.61 -16.40
C ALA A 15 -21.01 -28.03 -16.94
N THR A 16 -21.55 -28.19 -18.15
CA THR A 16 -21.69 -29.49 -18.84
C THR A 16 -20.35 -30.16 -19.13
N ILE A 17 -19.30 -29.39 -19.43
CA ILE A 17 -17.94 -29.91 -19.64
C ILE A 17 -17.27 -30.18 -18.29
N ILE A 18 -17.42 -29.26 -17.32
CA ILE A 18 -16.86 -29.41 -15.97
C ILE A 18 -17.41 -30.68 -15.29
N SER A 19 -18.71 -30.95 -15.44
CA SER A 19 -19.36 -32.14 -14.84
C SER A 19 -18.84 -33.49 -15.37
N ARG A 20 -18.09 -33.48 -16.49
CA ARG A 20 -17.58 -34.68 -17.17
C ARG A 20 -16.06 -34.74 -17.21
N THR A 21 -15.37 -33.84 -16.50
CA THR A 21 -13.90 -33.76 -16.48
C THR A 21 -13.36 -33.83 -15.06
N GLN A 22 -12.18 -34.43 -14.91
CA GLN A 22 -11.42 -34.34 -13.67
C GLN A 22 -10.73 -32.98 -13.64
N ARG A 23 -11.11 -32.13 -12.68
CA ARG A 23 -10.50 -30.81 -12.52
C ARG A 23 -9.23 -30.91 -11.68
N PHE A 24 -8.15 -30.35 -12.19
CA PHE A 24 -6.90 -30.13 -11.46
C PHE A 24 -6.61 -28.63 -11.46
N ASP A 25 -6.53 -28.04 -10.28
CA ASP A 25 -6.18 -26.63 -10.12
C ASP A 25 -4.69 -26.50 -9.85
N PHE A 26 -3.96 -25.86 -10.76
CA PHE A 26 -2.58 -25.51 -10.55
C PHE A 26 -2.50 -24.21 -9.75
N LYS A 27 -1.75 -24.23 -8.64
CA LYS A 27 -1.45 -23.03 -7.85
C LYS A 27 -0.21 -22.35 -8.40
N ARG A 28 -0.03 -21.07 -8.06
CA ARG A 28 1.24 -20.37 -8.27
C ARG A 28 2.36 -21.15 -7.59
N ILE A 29 3.49 -21.28 -8.29
CA ILE A 29 4.67 -21.96 -7.79
C ILE A 29 5.33 -21.04 -6.75
N ALA A 30 5.81 -21.60 -5.64
CA ALA A 30 6.52 -20.79 -4.65
C ALA A 30 7.84 -20.28 -5.24
N THR A 31 8.25 -19.06 -4.88
CA THR A 31 9.49 -18.46 -5.39
C THR A 31 10.70 -19.35 -5.13
N SER A 32 10.77 -20.02 -3.97
CA SER A 32 11.82 -20.99 -3.65
C SER A 32 11.91 -22.13 -4.65
N ASP A 33 10.77 -22.68 -5.05
CA ASP A 33 10.70 -23.84 -5.95
C ASP A 33 11.08 -23.42 -7.39
N ILE A 34 10.76 -22.17 -7.77
CA ILE A 34 11.25 -21.60 -9.03
C ILE A 34 12.77 -21.47 -9.00
N VAL A 35 13.34 -20.88 -7.94
CA VAL A 35 14.80 -20.74 -7.79
C VAL A 35 15.51 -22.09 -7.90
N GLU A 36 15.01 -23.11 -7.19
CA GLU A 36 15.56 -24.47 -7.23
C GLU A 36 15.51 -25.06 -8.65
N HIS A 37 14.40 -24.88 -9.36
CA HIS A 37 14.28 -25.39 -10.73
C HIS A 37 15.21 -24.66 -11.72
N LEU A 38 15.34 -23.33 -11.61
CA LEU A 38 16.25 -22.56 -12.45
C LEU A 38 17.70 -22.97 -12.21
N ALA A 39 18.08 -23.16 -10.93
CA ALA A 39 19.40 -23.66 -10.55
C ALA A 39 19.67 -25.03 -11.19
N TYR A 40 18.72 -25.96 -11.10
CA TYR A 40 18.82 -27.27 -11.74
C TYR A 40 19.04 -27.18 -13.25
N VAL A 41 18.32 -26.30 -13.95
CA VAL A 41 18.49 -26.11 -15.42
C VAL A 41 19.88 -25.59 -15.77
N LEU A 42 20.40 -24.63 -15.00
CA LEU A 42 21.74 -24.07 -15.22
C LEU A 42 22.86 -25.05 -14.93
N GLU A 43 22.73 -25.84 -13.86
CA GLU A 43 23.67 -26.90 -13.53
C GLU A 43 23.73 -27.97 -14.64
N LYS A 44 22.57 -28.32 -15.22
CA LYS A 44 22.50 -29.24 -16.37
C LYS A 44 23.08 -28.65 -17.64
N SER A 45 23.07 -27.32 -17.76
CA SER A 45 23.61 -26.59 -18.91
C SER A 45 25.07 -26.16 -18.71
N ASN A 46 25.66 -26.46 -17.55
CA ASN A 46 27.01 -26.07 -17.14
C ASN A 46 27.28 -24.56 -17.27
N ILE A 47 26.30 -23.75 -16.84
CA ILE A 47 26.36 -22.29 -16.80
C ILE A 47 26.53 -21.86 -15.35
N GLU A 48 27.54 -21.03 -15.07
CA GLU A 48 27.75 -20.49 -13.72
C GLU A 48 26.72 -19.41 -13.39
N TYR A 49 26.32 -19.30 -12.12
CA TYR A 49 25.28 -18.36 -11.70
C TYR A 49 25.44 -17.86 -10.27
N SER A 50 24.93 -16.65 -10.03
CA SER A 50 24.72 -16.08 -8.71
C SER A 50 23.34 -16.51 -8.18
N LYS A 51 23.26 -16.96 -6.92
CA LYS A 51 21.97 -17.35 -6.30
C LYS A 51 20.99 -16.17 -6.23
N GLU A 52 21.52 -14.97 -6.10
CA GLU A 52 20.83 -13.69 -6.10
C GLU A 52 20.14 -13.42 -7.43
N ALA A 53 20.82 -13.73 -8.54
CA ALA A 53 20.27 -13.57 -9.88
C ALA A 53 19.02 -14.44 -10.06
N LEU A 54 19.07 -15.69 -9.58
CA LEU A 54 17.92 -16.59 -9.64
C LEU A 54 16.74 -16.10 -8.80
N ASN A 55 17.00 -15.50 -7.64
CA ASN A 55 15.95 -14.91 -6.82
C ASN A 55 15.25 -13.75 -7.54
N VAL A 56 16.00 -12.87 -8.21
CA VAL A 56 15.43 -11.77 -9.00
C VAL A 56 14.55 -12.31 -10.13
N ILE A 57 15.05 -13.30 -10.87
CA ILE A 57 14.31 -13.93 -11.97
C ILE A 57 13.03 -14.62 -11.44
N ALA A 58 13.14 -15.36 -10.35
CA ALA A 58 12.01 -16.07 -9.75
C ALA A 58 10.92 -15.13 -9.20
N GLN A 59 11.31 -13.98 -8.66
CA GLN A 59 10.36 -12.94 -8.24
C GLN A 59 9.66 -12.32 -9.45
N ALA A 60 10.41 -11.99 -10.50
CA ALA A 60 9.86 -11.43 -11.74
C ALA A 60 8.91 -12.39 -12.49
N ALA A 61 9.00 -13.69 -12.23
CA ALA A 61 8.15 -14.72 -12.81
C ALA A 61 6.75 -14.82 -12.16
N GLU A 62 6.51 -14.18 -11.01
CA GLU A 62 5.22 -14.15 -10.31
C GLU A 62 4.50 -15.51 -10.11
N GLY A 63 5.27 -16.59 -9.99
CA GLY A 63 4.75 -17.94 -9.81
C GLY A 63 4.55 -18.75 -11.10
N GLY A 64 4.91 -18.19 -12.27
CA GLY A 64 4.88 -18.86 -13.57
C GLY A 64 6.24 -19.39 -14.00
N MET A 65 6.45 -20.72 -13.97
CA MET A 65 7.74 -21.34 -14.36
C MET A 65 8.16 -20.98 -15.78
N ARG A 66 7.20 -20.93 -16.72
CA ARG A 66 7.48 -20.58 -18.12
C ARG A 66 8.06 -19.17 -18.22
N ASP A 67 7.53 -18.23 -17.46
CA ASP A 67 7.98 -16.85 -17.50
C ASP A 67 9.38 -16.74 -16.85
N GLY A 68 9.62 -17.48 -15.76
CA GLY A 68 10.95 -17.60 -15.14
C GLY A 68 12.01 -18.18 -16.08
N LEU A 69 11.70 -19.26 -16.80
CA LEU A 69 12.60 -19.82 -17.82
C LEU A 69 12.82 -18.85 -18.99
N SER A 70 11.79 -18.13 -19.42
CA SER A 70 11.89 -17.14 -20.50
C SER A 70 12.83 -15.99 -20.13
N ILE A 71 12.72 -15.50 -18.90
CA ILE A 71 13.61 -14.47 -18.35
C ILE A 71 15.04 -15.04 -18.18
N LEU A 72 15.16 -16.30 -17.75
CA LEU A 72 16.47 -16.95 -17.62
C LEU A 72 17.19 -17.04 -18.96
N ASP A 73 16.50 -17.48 -20.02
CA ASP A 73 17.06 -17.56 -21.38
C ASP A 73 17.53 -16.19 -21.89
N GLN A 74 16.78 -15.14 -21.57
CA GLN A 74 17.20 -13.76 -21.84
C GLN A 74 18.46 -13.42 -21.04
N ALA A 75 18.50 -13.69 -19.73
CA ALA A 75 19.67 -13.43 -18.89
C ALA A 75 20.92 -14.17 -19.36
N ILE A 76 20.79 -15.40 -19.84
CA ILE A 76 21.88 -16.17 -20.48
C ILE A 76 22.41 -15.42 -21.71
N SER A 77 21.52 -14.88 -22.54
CA SER A 77 21.88 -14.18 -23.78
C SER A 77 22.67 -12.88 -23.54
N PHE A 78 22.45 -12.22 -22.40
CA PHE A 78 23.20 -11.02 -21.97
C PHE A 78 24.41 -11.35 -21.09
N SER A 79 24.56 -12.60 -20.67
CA SER A 79 25.68 -13.02 -19.82
C SER A 79 26.91 -13.38 -20.64
N ASN A 80 28.10 -13.05 -20.13
CA ASN A 80 29.37 -13.52 -20.69
C ASN A 80 29.77 -14.89 -20.09
N GLY A 81 28.83 -15.83 -20.05
CA GLY A 81 29.05 -17.21 -19.55
C GLY A 81 28.72 -17.44 -18.06
N THR A 82 28.60 -16.37 -17.27
CA THR A 82 28.15 -16.42 -15.87
C THR A 82 26.98 -15.47 -15.66
N ILE A 83 25.87 -15.98 -15.14
CA ILE A 83 24.67 -15.17 -14.85
C ILE A 83 24.88 -14.42 -13.54
N THR A 84 25.07 -13.11 -13.63
CA THR A 84 25.25 -12.24 -12.47
C THR A 84 23.93 -11.60 -12.02
N LEU A 85 23.91 -11.04 -10.81
CA LEU A 85 22.78 -10.24 -10.32
C LEU A 85 22.47 -9.07 -11.26
N GLU A 86 23.50 -8.41 -11.80
CA GLU A 86 23.34 -7.27 -12.71
C GLU A 86 22.61 -7.66 -13.99
N ASN A 87 22.98 -8.79 -14.61
CA ASN A 87 22.27 -9.32 -15.78
C ASN A 87 20.80 -9.61 -15.48
N ALA A 88 20.51 -10.21 -14.33
CA ALA A 88 19.13 -10.50 -13.94
C ALA A 88 18.31 -9.23 -13.70
N LEU A 89 18.90 -8.20 -13.07
CA LEU A 89 18.24 -6.91 -12.85
C LEU A 89 17.98 -6.18 -14.17
N GLU A 90 18.94 -6.19 -15.08
CA GLU A 90 18.82 -5.58 -16.41
C GLU A 90 17.68 -6.22 -17.21
N VAL A 91 17.67 -7.56 -17.33
CA VAL A 91 16.65 -8.29 -18.09
C VAL A 91 15.25 -8.17 -17.47
N THR A 92 15.16 -8.18 -16.14
CA THR A 92 13.87 -8.04 -15.46
C THR A 92 13.39 -6.59 -15.37
N GLY A 93 14.20 -5.63 -15.79
CA GLY A 93 13.94 -4.20 -15.60
C GLY A 93 13.85 -3.79 -14.13
N SER A 94 14.43 -4.57 -13.23
CA SER A 94 14.39 -4.32 -11.78
C SER A 94 15.39 -3.22 -11.39
N LEU A 95 15.12 -2.54 -10.29
CA LEU A 95 16.04 -1.53 -9.75
C LEU A 95 17.12 -2.17 -8.88
N THR A 96 18.34 -1.65 -8.97
CA THR A 96 19.37 -1.92 -7.96
C THR A 96 18.99 -1.18 -6.67
N TYR A 97 19.38 -1.75 -5.52
CA TYR A 97 19.23 -1.05 -4.24
C TYR A 97 19.92 0.30 -4.25
N ASP A 98 21.09 0.43 -4.88
CA ASP A 98 21.82 1.70 -5.01
C ASP A 98 21.01 2.81 -5.71
N MET A 99 20.33 2.50 -6.82
CA MET A 99 19.47 3.49 -7.50
C MET A 99 18.31 3.92 -6.62
N MET A 100 17.68 2.97 -5.92
CA MET A 100 16.58 3.27 -4.99
C MET A 100 17.06 4.07 -3.78
N ASP A 101 18.25 3.76 -3.27
CA ASP A 101 18.89 4.50 -2.17
C ASP A 101 19.12 5.95 -2.57
N ARG A 102 19.74 6.19 -3.74
CA ARG A 102 19.95 7.54 -4.28
C ARG A 102 18.65 8.31 -4.42
N PHE A 103 17.61 7.65 -4.93
CA PHE A 103 16.29 8.26 -5.11
C PHE A 103 15.65 8.64 -3.78
N ILE A 104 15.60 7.72 -2.80
CA ILE A 104 14.98 7.98 -1.50
C ILE A 104 15.76 9.02 -0.69
N VAL A 105 17.09 9.02 -0.77
CA VAL A 105 17.92 10.07 -0.18
C VAL A 105 17.59 11.43 -0.80
N ALA A 106 17.43 11.52 -2.12
CA ALA A 106 17.05 12.76 -2.79
C ALA A 106 15.63 13.23 -2.38
N CYS A 107 14.67 12.31 -2.23
CA CYS A 107 13.33 12.64 -1.71
C CYS A 107 13.40 13.19 -0.29
N LYS A 108 14.20 12.57 0.59
CA LYS A 108 14.41 13.02 1.97
C LYS A 108 15.03 14.42 2.03
N GLN A 109 15.96 14.73 1.13
CA GLN A 109 16.61 16.04 1.05
C GLN A 109 15.73 17.12 0.40
N GLU A 110 14.50 16.78 -0.01
CA GLU A 110 13.54 17.70 -0.63
C GLU A 110 14.09 18.34 -1.92
N GLU A 111 14.81 17.54 -2.72
CA GLU A 111 15.46 17.96 -3.96
C GLU A 111 14.70 17.42 -5.19
N PRO A 112 13.57 18.03 -5.61
CA PRO A 112 12.71 17.51 -6.68
C PRO A 112 13.42 17.44 -8.03
N ALA A 113 14.33 18.38 -8.31
CA ALA A 113 15.12 18.37 -9.55
C ALA A 113 16.00 17.12 -9.64
N THR A 114 16.69 16.77 -8.55
CA THR A 114 17.52 15.57 -8.46
C THR A 114 16.66 14.30 -8.55
N CYS A 115 15.50 14.28 -7.91
CA CYS A 115 14.59 13.14 -7.99
C CYS A 115 14.08 12.90 -9.42
N LEU A 116 13.74 13.97 -10.16
CA LEU A 116 13.31 13.88 -11.55
C LEU A 116 14.44 13.44 -12.49
N GLN A 117 15.69 13.86 -12.23
CA GLN A 117 16.85 13.38 -12.98
C GLN A 117 17.08 11.88 -12.78
N LEU A 118 17.04 11.41 -11.53
CA LEU A 118 17.16 9.99 -11.21
C LEU A 118 15.99 9.18 -11.80
N LEU A 119 14.78 9.75 -11.81
CA LEU A 119 13.64 9.15 -12.48
C LEU A 119 13.89 8.96 -13.99
N ASP A 120 14.40 9.99 -14.67
CA ASP A 120 14.70 9.91 -16.10
C ASP A 120 15.84 8.90 -16.38
N GLU A 121 16.88 8.83 -15.55
CA GLU A 121 17.93 7.79 -15.61
C GLU A 121 17.32 6.39 -15.50
N MET A 122 16.40 6.19 -14.55
CA MET A 122 15.72 4.90 -14.37
C MET A 122 14.84 4.53 -15.58
N LEU A 123 14.10 5.48 -16.14
CA LEU A 123 13.21 5.25 -17.29
C LEU A 123 13.99 5.05 -18.60
N THR A 124 15.07 5.80 -18.81
CA THR A 124 15.95 5.67 -20.00
C THR A 124 16.73 4.36 -20.01
N SER A 125 16.95 3.76 -18.84
CA SER A 125 17.48 2.39 -18.69
C SER A 125 16.49 1.29 -19.10
N GLY A 126 15.36 1.63 -19.72
CA GLY A 126 14.36 0.68 -20.22
C GLY A 126 13.37 0.19 -19.16
N LYS A 127 13.31 0.84 -17.99
CA LYS A 127 12.42 0.42 -16.89
C LYS A 127 11.03 1.01 -17.08
N GLU A 128 10.01 0.16 -16.96
CA GLU A 128 8.61 0.55 -17.11
C GLU A 128 8.12 1.37 -15.89
N PRO A 129 7.40 2.50 -16.09
CA PRO A 129 6.91 3.34 -14.98
C PRO A 129 6.11 2.59 -13.92
N ARG A 130 5.28 1.63 -14.34
CA ARG A 130 4.47 0.78 -13.45
C ARG A 130 5.34 -0.05 -12.52
N ARG A 131 6.34 -0.73 -13.09
CA ARG A 131 7.31 -1.54 -12.34
C ARG A 131 8.15 -0.66 -11.43
N LEU A 132 8.53 0.53 -11.88
CA LEU A 132 9.30 1.47 -11.06
C LEU A 132 8.55 1.85 -9.79
N LEU A 133 7.27 2.20 -9.92
CA LEU A 133 6.41 2.54 -8.80
C LEU A 133 6.26 1.36 -7.83
N GLU A 134 6.06 0.14 -8.34
CA GLU A 134 5.97 -1.06 -7.51
C GLU A 134 7.26 -1.34 -6.73
N ASN A 135 8.42 -1.15 -7.37
CA ASN A 135 9.72 -1.28 -6.71
C ASN A 135 9.89 -0.24 -5.60
N LEU A 136 9.48 1.02 -5.83
CA LEU A 136 9.52 2.07 -4.81
C LEU A 136 8.60 1.75 -3.62
N LEU A 137 7.39 1.23 -3.86
CA LEU A 137 6.48 0.79 -2.79
C LEU A 137 7.10 -0.35 -1.96
N VAL A 138 7.68 -1.35 -2.62
CA VAL A 138 8.37 -2.47 -1.96
C VAL A 138 9.56 -1.97 -1.14
N TYR A 139 10.32 -1.01 -1.67
CA TYR A 139 11.46 -0.42 -0.97
C TYR A 139 11.02 0.37 0.28
N CYS A 140 10.00 1.23 0.18
CA CYS A 140 9.44 1.95 1.32
C CYS A 140 8.90 0.99 2.40
N ARG A 141 8.21 -0.09 1.99
CA ARG A 141 7.79 -1.16 2.92
C ARG A 141 8.99 -1.79 3.61
N ASP A 142 10.03 -2.12 2.86
CA ASP A 142 11.23 -2.76 3.42
C ASP A 142 11.94 -1.82 4.43
N LEU A 143 11.95 -0.50 4.21
CA LEU A 143 12.43 0.46 5.22
C LEU A 143 11.63 0.38 6.53
N LEU A 144 10.29 0.36 6.46
CA LEU A 144 9.43 0.23 7.65
C LEU A 144 9.64 -1.11 8.37
N ILE A 145 9.73 -2.20 7.63
CA ILE A 145 10.00 -3.52 8.22
C ILE A 145 11.37 -3.52 8.88
N TYR A 146 12.40 -2.92 8.26
CA TYR A 146 13.73 -2.83 8.85
C TYR A 146 13.73 -2.03 10.17
N GLN A 147 12.95 -0.95 10.25
CA GLN A 147 12.80 -0.15 11.47
C GLN A 147 12.14 -0.91 12.63
N LYS A 148 11.16 -1.78 12.34
CA LYS A 148 10.31 -2.40 13.38
C LYS A 148 10.65 -3.87 13.66
N ALA A 149 11.04 -4.62 12.63
CA ALA A 149 11.26 -6.05 12.68
C ALA A 149 12.35 -6.48 11.65
N PRO A 150 13.62 -6.05 11.84
CA PRO A 150 14.70 -6.33 10.89
C PRO A 150 14.93 -7.82 10.63
N GLN A 151 14.57 -8.69 11.59
CA GLN A 151 14.64 -10.15 11.44
C GLN A 151 13.78 -10.69 10.29
N LEU A 152 12.71 -9.99 9.90
CA LEU A 152 11.86 -10.40 8.77
C LEU A 152 12.51 -10.14 7.41
N LEU A 153 13.60 -9.36 7.38
CA LEU A 153 14.42 -9.11 6.20
C LEU A 153 15.72 -9.90 6.23
N ALA A 154 15.88 -10.90 7.11
CA ALA A 154 17.12 -11.65 7.27
C ALA A 154 17.63 -12.25 5.93
N GLU A 155 16.72 -12.75 5.09
CA GLU A 155 17.06 -13.29 3.76
C GLU A 155 17.54 -12.22 2.78
N LYS A 156 17.09 -10.97 2.94
CA LYS A 156 17.51 -9.83 2.12
C LYS A 156 18.68 -9.06 2.71
N ALA A 157 19.02 -9.30 3.98
CA ALA A 157 19.95 -8.48 4.76
C ALA A 157 21.36 -8.41 4.13
N GLN A 158 21.76 -9.44 3.38
CA GLN A 158 23.03 -9.48 2.64
C GLN A 158 23.08 -8.52 1.44
N HIS A 159 21.92 -8.09 0.95
CA HIS A 159 21.78 -7.21 -0.22
C HIS A 159 21.39 -5.77 0.16
N LEU A 160 21.04 -5.54 1.43
CA LEU A 160 20.78 -4.20 1.93
C LEU A 160 22.09 -3.43 2.01
N THR A 161 22.16 -2.33 1.27
CA THR A 161 23.30 -1.40 1.29
C THR A 161 23.43 -0.72 2.64
N GLU A 162 24.59 -0.16 2.94
CA GLU A 162 24.76 0.69 4.12
C GLU A 162 23.88 1.95 4.02
N THR A 163 23.67 2.49 2.82
CA THR A 163 22.77 3.63 2.56
C THR A 163 21.32 3.30 2.90
N PHE A 164 20.85 2.09 2.59
CA PHE A 164 19.53 1.62 2.98
C PHE A 164 19.39 1.61 4.51
N LYS A 165 20.36 1.00 5.20
CA LYS A 165 20.36 0.91 6.68
C LYS A 165 20.41 2.28 7.33
N GLN A 166 21.14 3.23 6.74
CA GLN A 166 21.20 4.60 7.21
C GLN A 166 19.88 5.34 6.96
N SER A 167 19.31 5.23 5.76
CA SER A 167 18.01 5.83 5.41
C SER A 167 16.91 5.33 6.34
N ALA A 168 16.90 4.04 6.67
CA ALA A 168 15.96 3.48 7.62
C ALA A 168 16.09 4.05 9.04
N LYS A 169 17.25 4.60 9.43
CA LYS A 169 17.43 5.28 10.73
C LYS A 169 17.09 6.76 10.69
N GLU A 170 17.35 7.40 9.56
CA GLU A 170 17.23 8.86 9.43
C GLU A 170 15.85 9.34 8.98
N ILE A 171 15.14 8.52 8.21
CA ILE A 171 13.79 8.84 7.73
C ILE A 171 12.79 8.40 8.79
N SER A 172 11.93 9.30 9.24
CA SER A 172 10.88 8.98 10.23
C SER A 172 9.86 7.99 9.65
N ALA A 173 9.23 7.19 10.50
CA ALA A 173 8.20 6.27 10.05
C ALA A 173 7.01 7.02 9.42
N GLU A 174 6.65 8.17 9.98
CA GLU A 174 5.62 9.08 9.49
C GLU A 174 5.91 9.54 8.05
N GLN A 175 7.16 9.91 7.76
CA GLN A 175 7.57 10.29 6.42
C GLN A 175 7.53 9.11 5.43
N ILE A 176 7.92 7.90 5.87
CA ILE A 176 7.81 6.71 5.01
C ILE A 176 6.34 6.37 4.72
N TYR A 177 5.44 6.50 5.70
CA TYR A 177 4.00 6.35 5.47
C TYR A 177 3.49 7.36 4.44
N ALA A 178 3.87 8.63 4.55
CA ALA A 178 3.51 9.66 3.58
C ALA A 178 4.03 9.34 2.16
N PHE A 179 5.25 8.78 2.04
CA PHE A 179 5.76 8.32 0.76
C PHE A 179 4.91 7.19 0.16
N ILE A 180 4.51 6.22 0.98
CA ILE A 180 3.66 5.10 0.56
C ILE A 180 2.28 5.61 0.10
N ASP A 181 1.70 6.58 0.78
CA ASP A 181 0.40 7.15 0.42
C ASP A 181 0.43 7.83 -0.96
N VAL A 182 1.45 8.65 -1.21
CA VAL A 182 1.65 9.30 -2.52
C VAL A 182 1.88 8.27 -3.63
N LEU A 183 2.68 7.23 -3.36
CA LEU A 183 2.94 6.16 -4.33
C LEU A 183 1.67 5.32 -4.61
N ASN A 184 0.83 5.06 -3.60
CA ASN A 184 -0.44 4.35 -3.78
C ASN A 184 -1.46 5.18 -4.58
N GLU A 185 -1.54 6.49 -4.34
CA GLU A 185 -2.35 7.40 -5.15
C GLU A 185 -1.93 7.30 -6.63
N ALA A 186 -0.63 7.44 -6.89
CA ALA A 186 -0.08 7.34 -8.23
C ALA A 186 -0.27 5.95 -8.87
N GLN A 187 -0.21 4.86 -8.09
CA GLN A 187 -0.48 3.51 -8.60
C GLN A 187 -1.89 3.39 -9.18
N ASN A 188 -2.88 3.94 -8.48
CA ASN A 188 -4.28 3.90 -8.90
C ASN A 188 -4.50 4.71 -10.19
N GLU A 189 -3.91 5.89 -10.28
CA GLU A 189 -3.99 6.73 -11.48
C GLU A 189 -3.28 6.09 -12.68
N ILE A 190 -2.08 5.54 -12.47
CA ILE A 190 -1.32 4.87 -13.52
C ILE A 190 -2.08 3.67 -14.09
N ARG A 191 -2.83 2.94 -13.27
CA ARG A 191 -3.54 1.71 -13.68
C ARG A 191 -4.42 1.95 -14.92
N PHE A 192 -5.10 3.09 -14.99
CA PHE A 192 -6.05 3.45 -16.05
C PHE A 192 -5.50 4.50 -17.04
N SER A 193 -4.28 4.99 -16.82
CA SER A 193 -3.67 6.01 -17.65
C SER A 193 -3.06 5.46 -18.95
N THR A 194 -3.20 6.23 -20.03
CA THR A 194 -2.49 6.03 -21.30
C THR A 194 -1.06 6.58 -21.27
N ASN A 195 -0.73 7.44 -20.31
CA ASN A 195 0.61 7.98 -20.11
C ASN A 195 1.04 7.83 -18.64
N PRO A 196 1.49 6.62 -18.24
CA PRO A 196 1.96 6.33 -16.87
C PRO A 196 3.09 7.25 -16.37
N ARG A 197 3.94 7.72 -17.30
CA ARG A 197 5.12 8.53 -16.97
C ARG A 197 4.74 9.84 -16.29
N ILE A 198 3.72 10.54 -16.78
CA ILE A 198 3.29 11.84 -16.23
C ILE A 198 2.87 11.69 -14.76
N TYR A 199 2.07 10.67 -14.44
CA TYR A 199 1.61 10.45 -13.07
C TYR A 199 2.75 10.09 -12.12
N LEU A 200 3.74 9.33 -12.62
CA LEU A 200 4.94 9.03 -11.87
C LEU A 200 5.79 10.28 -11.62
N GLU A 201 6.00 11.13 -12.63
CA GLU A 201 6.71 12.41 -12.47
C GLU A 201 6.02 13.33 -11.44
N VAL A 202 4.70 13.45 -11.49
CA VAL A 202 3.93 14.21 -10.50
C VAL A 202 4.08 13.62 -9.10
N ALA A 203 4.03 12.28 -8.97
CA ALA A 203 4.26 11.61 -7.70
C ALA A 203 5.67 11.90 -7.14
N VAL A 204 6.70 11.86 -8.00
CA VAL A 204 8.08 12.17 -7.60
C VAL A 204 8.22 13.61 -7.10
N VAL A 205 7.56 14.57 -7.76
CA VAL A 205 7.54 15.96 -7.28
C VAL A 205 6.83 16.07 -5.93
N LYS A 206 5.70 15.37 -5.75
CA LYS A 206 5.00 15.31 -4.46
C LYS A 206 5.89 14.70 -3.36
N LEU A 207 6.63 13.62 -3.65
CA LEU A 207 7.52 12.94 -2.70
C LEU A 207 8.69 13.81 -2.23
N ALA A 208 9.21 14.67 -3.10
CA ALA A 208 10.28 15.61 -2.79
C ALA A 208 9.75 16.99 -2.33
N GLY A 209 8.43 17.13 -2.15
CA GLY A 209 7.80 18.37 -1.73
C GLY A 209 8.01 18.66 -0.24
N LYS A 210 8.24 19.93 0.09
CA LYS A 210 8.28 20.39 1.49
C LYS A 210 6.92 20.17 2.15
N GLY A 211 6.89 19.42 3.26
CA GLY A 211 5.70 19.34 4.11
C GLY A 211 4.81 18.10 4.00
N LEU A 212 5.29 16.97 3.44
CA LEU A 212 4.54 15.69 3.49
C LEU A 212 4.15 15.25 4.91
N SER A 213 4.85 15.76 5.93
CA SER A 213 4.57 15.55 7.36
C SER A 213 3.49 16.47 7.94
N GLU A 214 3.04 17.50 7.22
CA GLU A 214 2.07 18.49 7.74
C GLU A 214 0.66 18.35 7.11
N GLU A 215 0.51 17.69 5.95
CA GLU A 215 -0.77 17.70 5.21
C GLU A 215 -1.64 16.44 5.32
N THR A 216 -1.19 15.35 5.93
CA THR A 216 -1.96 14.07 5.96
C THR A 216 -3.14 14.02 6.93
N VAL A 217 -3.53 15.12 7.57
CA VAL A 217 -4.78 15.19 8.37
C VAL A 217 -5.95 15.83 7.59
N THR A 218 -5.74 16.42 6.41
CA THR A 218 -6.79 17.24 5.78
C THR A 218 -7.07 16.88 4.31
N ALA A 219 -7.09 15.60 3.95
CA ALA A 219 -7.49 15.15 2.61
C ALA A 219 -8.86 14.44 2.57
N ASN A 220 -9.75 14.71 3.53
CA ASN A 220 -11.14 14.25 3.47
C ASN A 220 -12.19 15.25 3.98
N GLN A 221 -11.89 16.56 3.92
CA GLN A 221 -12.90 17.62 4.00
C GLN A 221 -12.52 18.78 3.09
N THR A 222 -12.78 18.61 1.80
CA THR A 222 -12.74 19.73 0.85
C THR A 222 -13.95 20.63 1.10
N VAL A 223 -13.69 21.70 1.87
CA VAL A 223 -14.03 23.08 1.52
C VAL A 223 -15.43 23.31 0.93
N ALA A 224 -16.44 23.16 1.78
CA ALA A 224 -17.62 24.02 1.77
C ALA A 224 -17.86 24.43 3.24
N ASP A 225 -18.17 25.69 3.49
CA ASP A 225 -18.61 26.23 4.79
C ASP A 225 -17.63 26.65 5.88
N SER A 226 -16.44 27.14 5.53
CA SER A 226 -15.71 27.98 6.50
C SER A 226 -16.46 29.28 6.85
N GLN A 227 -17.35 29.77 5.97
CA GLN A 227 -18.14 30.98 6.25
C GLN A 227 -19.41 30.64 7.05
N GLU A 228 -20.16 29.60 6.68
CA GLU A 228 -21.36 29.22 7.42
C GLU A 228 -21.04 28.69 8.83
N VAL A 229 -19.96 27.93 9.02
CA VAL A 229 -19.55 27.47 10.37
C VAL A 229 -19.11 28.63 11.27
N THR A 230 -18.56 29.70 10.70
CA THR A 230 -18.19 30.90 11.47
C THR A 230 -19.44 31.71 11.83
N GLN A 231 -20.37 31.89 10.89
CA GLN A 231 -21.66 32.55 11.12
C GLN A 231 -22.54 31.78 12.11
N LEU A 232 -22.57 30.44 12.05
CA LEU A 232 -23.31 29.59 12.97
C LEU A 232 -22.72 29.64 14.39
N LYS A 233 -21.40 29.73 14.53
CA LYS A 233 -20.76 29.92 15.84
C LYS A 233 -21.09 31.28 16.43
N GLU A 234 -21.07 32.34 15.63
CA GLU A 234 -21.47 33.69 16.07
C GLU A 234 -22.94 33.72 16.52
N GLN A 235 -23.86 33.14 15.74
CA GLN A 235 -25.28 33.04 16.10
C GLN A 235 -25.53 32.22 17.37
N ILE A 236 -24.80 31.11 17.57
CA ILE A 236 -24.89 30.32 18.81
C ILE A 236 -24.43 31.15 20.01
N THR A 237 -23.39 31.97 19.85
CA THR A 237 -22.85 32.79 20.94
C THR A 237 -23.81 33.93 21.32
N GLU A 238 -24.51 34.49 20.32
CA GLU A 238 -25.52 35.53 20.51
C GLU A 238 -26.80 34.99 21.16
N LEU A 239 -27.30 33.84 20.67
CA LEU A 239 -28.45 33.14 21.27
C LEU A 239 -28.16 32.66 22.70
N GLN A 240 -26.93 32.22 22.99
CA GLN A 240 -26.53 31.88 24.37
C GLN A 240 -26.54 33.10 25.28
N LYS A 241 -26.15 34.29 24.79
CA LYS A 241 -26.27 35.54 25.56
C LYS A 241 -27.73 35.91 25.82
N GLU A 242 -28.61 35.82 24.82
CA GLU A 242 -30.04 36.08 25.00
C GLU A 242 -30.70 35.09 25.99
N VAL A 243 -30.37 33.80 25.91
CA VAL A 243 -30.87 32.79 26.86
C VAL A 243 -30.39 33.05 28.29
N THR A 244 -29.19 33.60 28.45
CA THR A 244 -28.65 33.96 29.78
C THR A 244 -29.32 35.21 30.33
N GLN A 245 -29.57 36.23 29.48
CA GLN A 245 -30.33 37.43 29.84
C GLN A 245 -31.80 37.15 30.14
N LEU A 246 -32.43 36.22 29.42
CA LEU A 246 -33.79 35.74 29.69
C LEU A 246 -33.87 34.94 30.99
N LYS A 247 -32.84 34.17 31.34
CA LYS A 247 -32.75 33.50 32.66
C LYS A 247 -32.54 34.49 33.81
N GLU A 248 -31.88 35.61 33.58
CA GLU A 248 -31.72 36.68 34.58
C GLU A 248 -32.99 37.53 34.75
N GLN A 249 -33.82 37.67 33.70
CA GLN A 249 -35.10 38.37 33.77
C GLN A 249 -36.26 37.53 34.34
N ILE A 250 -36.14 36.20 34.38
CA ILE A 250 -37.09 35.30 35.09
C ILE A 250 -36.53 35.05 36.49
N GLY A 251 -36.80 36.01 37.38
CA GLY A 251 -36.24 36.09 38.73
C GLY A 251 -36.50 34.90 39.66
N GLN A 252 -35.51 34.69 40.54
CA GLN A 252 -35.55 34.16 41.92
C GLN A 252 -36.81 33.43 42.41
N PRO A 253 -36.71 32.16 42.89
CA PRO A 253 -37.67 31.63 43.84
C PRO A 253 -37.45 32.23 45.23
N GLN A 254 -38.48 32.88 45.78
CA GLN A 254 -38.55 33.21 47.21
C GLN A 254 -38.55 31.92 48.04
N THR A 255 -37.75 31.93 49.10
CA THR A 255 -37.64 30.84 50.08
C THR A 255 -38.84 30.88 51.03
N GLN A 256 -39.55 29.76 51.18
CA GLN A 256 -40.23 29.40 52.42
C GLN A 256 -39.81 27.99 52.83
N THR A 257 -39.14 27.90 53.98
CA THR A 257 -38.79 26.66 54.68
C THR A 257 -39.71 26.53 55.90
N GLN A 258 -40.36 25.38 56.08
CA GLN A 258 -40.23 24.49 57.25
C GLN A 258 -41.26 23.32 57.24
N PRO A 259 -41.00 22.22 57.99
CA PRO A 259 -41.08 20.86 57.48
C PRO A 259 -42.29 20.07 58.02
N ALA A 260 -42.69 19.02 57.30
CA ALA A 260 -43.48 17.94 57.90
C ALA A 260 -43.15 16.59 57.25
N GLN A 261 -42.87 15.64 58.13
CA GLN A 261 -42.63 14.21 57.90
C GLN A 261 -43.69 13.59 56.97
N ASN A 262 -43.29 12.64 56.13
CA ASN A 262 -44.20 11.53 55.89
C ASN A 262 -43.48 10.19 55.65
N LYS A 263 -43.97 9.21 56.40
CA LYS A 263 -43.62 7.80 56.35
C LYS A 263 -44.30 7.14 55.14
N GLU A 264 -43.60 6.16 54.59
CA GLU A 264 -44.07 4.92 53.96
C GLU A 264 -45.48 4.88 53.31
N LYS A 265 -45.50 4.54 52.02
CA LYS A 265 -46.15 3.28 51.57
C LYS A 265 -45.66 2.86 50.17
N LYS A 266 -45.18 1.62 50.10
CA LYS A 266 -44.98 0.82 48.87
C LYS A 266 -46.33 0.59 48.18
N GLN A 267 -46.38 0.75 46.85
CA GLN A 267 -47.20 -0.09 45.97
C GLN A 267 -46.41 -0.42 44.70
N GLN A 268 -46.30 -1.72 44.42
CA GLN A 268 -45.75 -2.33 43.20
C GLN A 268 -46.53 -1.85 41.97
N ILE A 269 -45.99 -1.90 40.74
CA ILE A 269 -46.35 -2.96 39.78
C ILE A 269 -45.59 -2.80 38.43
N ARG A 270 -45.12 -3.96 37.93
CA ARG A 270 -44.88 -4.46 36.56
C ARG A 270 -44.19 -3.59 35.49
N ILE A 271 -43.07 -4.12 34.99
CA ILE A 271 -42.59 -3.88 33.62
C ILE A 271 -43.19 -4.97 32.71
N ILE A 272 -43.94 -4.54 31.69
CA ILE A 272 -44.48 -5.37 30.61
C ILE A 272 -43.43 -5.42 29.48
N VAL A 273 -43.09 -6.62 29.03
CA VAL A 273 -42.21 -6.87 27.88
C VAL A 273 -43.02 -6.74 26.59
N TYR A 274 -42.57 -5.91 25.65
CA TYR A 274 -43.07 -5.92 24.27
C TYR A 274 -41.94 -6.30 23.29
N ARG A 275 -42.08 -7.49 22.70
CA ARG A 275 -41.44 -7.91 21.44
C ARG A 275 -42.03 -7.11 20.28
N LYS A 276 -41.18 -6.65 19.35
CA LYS A 276 -41.63 -6.30 18.00
C LYS A 276 -40.76 -7.00 16.95
N ASN A 277 -41.42 -7.89 16.22
CA ASN A 277 -40.96 -8.55 15.00
C ASN A 277 -40.70 -7.51 13.91
N VAL A 278 -39.61 -7.68 13.17
CA VAL A 278 -39.42 -7.05 11.85
C VAL A 278 -39.67 -8.13 10.80
N TYR A 279 -40.69 -7.92 9.97
CA TYR A 279 -41.03 -8.74 8.82
C TYR A 279 -40.14 -8.34 7.63
N PHE A 280 -39.51 -9.34 7.02
CA PHE A 280 -39.00 -9.32 5.64
C PHE A 280 -40.17 -9.52 4.67
N LYS A 281 -40.20 -8.81 3.54
CA LYS A 281 -40.95 -9.24 2.36
C LYS A 281 -40.28 -8.78 1.06
N PHE A 282 -39.87 -9.81 0.30
CA PHE A 282 -39.70 -10.00 -1.15
C PHE A 282 -38.95 -8.96 -1.97
#